data_AF-A0A9P9D1B3-F1
#
_entry.id   AF-A0A9P9D1B3-F1
#
_cell.length_a   1.000
_cell.length_b   1.000
_cell.length_c   1.000
_cell.angle_alpha   90.00
_cell.angle_beta   90.00
_cell.angle_gamma   90.00
#
_symmetry.space_group_name_H-M   'P 1'
#
loop_
_entity.id
_entity.type
_entity.pdbx_description
1 polymer ?
#
loop_
_entity_poly.entity_id
_entity_poly.type
_entity_poly.pdbx_seq_one_letter_code
_entity_poly.pdbx_strand_id
1 'polypeptide(L)'
;MLSVIRDQTLFGATTTLWVLFALAAYLDPTSAAPQPIFANGLSRRADAPGIGVEIEIGSIVIQGKERLEGEKREKVKGALMEPVGFASGPKNNWKLTVDVGTSGVYPEAIVDGLKNKVGGGKTKAIGEEIFKFFNGWAPCAAKNCEVKIAGADSLGPWNVKWPKDTPPNLNTDVFSTQVTAAMPLQAVLKILSDIKTKTKNPLASPGALDGPRIVIATKNSFKTFPKIKASDINDEFLGFFSLLTSYCVLADASVPNEGPKRIIPIMPRTDFLTQYNKFIEPKLTAQLADKTVSLYDIVEAVSGKVDPTDKLAKSKFKWATGRILDIADDWEGKREDMKAGTLEVGKFLNHLQGYNKATKKVVPKKDLVKLMDKTMRFNQIGALGSKMETILGTSKEVPIFEFRELKKVSGPNLGKELGLYEDMVIAYHKQFAKRSFDDEESQ
;
A
#
# COMPACT_ATOMS: atom_id res chain seq x y z
N MET A 1 -55.37 43.11 -34.50
CA MET A 1 -55.84 41.71 -34.29
C MET A 1 -54.59 40.85 -34.22
N LEU A 2 -53.98 40.66 -33.05
CA LEU A 2 -54.27 39.65 -32.01
C LEU A 2 -53.99 38.19 -32.45
N SER A 3 -53.33 37.47 -31.53
CA SER A 3 -52.86 36.07 -31.46
C SER A 3 -51.60 35.71 -32.29
N VAL A 4 -50.39 35.65 -31.73
CA VAL A 4 -49.80 34.68 -30.76
C VAL A 4 -49.51 33.31 -31.38
N ILE A 5 -48.23 33.04 -31.69
CA ILE A 5 -47.54 31.78 -31.36
C ILE A 5 -46.09 32.11 -30.94
N ARG A 6 -45.76 31.60 -29.76
CA ARG A 6 -44.51 31.69 -28.98
C ARG A 6 -43.45 30.69 -29.45
N ASP A 7 -42.19 31.06 -29.23
CA ASP A 7 -41.08 30.26 -28.70
C ASP A 7 -41.01 28.76 -29.04
N GLN A 8 -40.06 28.37 -29.90
CA GLN A 8 -39.20 27.23 -29.60
C GLN A 8 -37.74 27.51 -30.00
N THR A 9 -36.94 27.54 -28.95
CA THR A 9 -35.51 27.73 -28.83
C THR A 9 -34.66 26.62 -29.43
N LEU A 10 -33.52 27.02 -29.99
CA LEU A 10 -32.22 26.34 -30.00
C LEU A 10 -32.12 25.21 -28.93
N PHE A 11 -32.36 23.97 -29.32
CA PHE A 11 -31.99 22.77 -28.55
C PHE A 11 -31.67 21.66 -29.54
N GLY A 12 -30.45 21.65 -30.07
CA GLY A 12 -30.06 20.67 -31.08
C GLY A 12 -28.57 20.53 -31.37
N ALA A 13 -27.68 21.11 -30.55
CA ALA A 13 -26.24 21.03 -30.80
C ALA A 13 -25.38 20.67 -29.57
N THR A 14 -25.96 20.52 -28.38
CA THR A 14 -25.22 20.20 -27.15
C THR A 14 -25.36 18.74 -26.68
N THR A 15 -26.30 17.97 -27.23
CA THR A 15 -26.50 16.55 -26.86
C THR A 15 -25.65 15.60 -27.70
N THR A 16 -25.23 15.98 -28.90
CA THR A 16 -24.43 15.12 -29.80
C THR A 16 -22.94 15.12 -29.46
N LEU A 17 -22.43 16.16 -28.78
CA LEU A 17 -21.02 16.24 -28.35
C LEU A 17 -20.74 15.43 -27.08
N TRP A 18 -21.74 15.22 -26.21
CA TRP A 18 -21.60 14.37 -25.01
C TRP A 18 -21.60 12.88 -25.33
N VAL A 19 -22.27 12.46 -26.40
CA VAL A 19 -22.26 11.06 -26.85
C VAL A 19 -20.91 10.67 -27.48
N LEU A 20 -20.19 11.61 -28.10
CA LEU A 20 -18.85 11.38 -28.65
C LEU A 20 -17.75 11.41 -27.57
N PHE A 21 -17.88 12.22 -26.51
CA PHE A 21 -16.97 12.16 -25.36
C PHE A 21 -17.20 10.92 -24.49
N ALA A 22 -18.44 10.43 -24.41
CA ALA A 22 -18.75 9.17 -23.71
C ALA A 22 -18.29 7.92 -24.49
N LEU A 23 -18.21 7.97 -25.83
CA LEU A 23 -17.70 6.85 -26.63
C LEU A 23 -16.16 6.78 -26.66
N ALA A 24 -15.46 7.91 -26.59
CA ALA A 24 -13.99 7.93 -26.54
C ALA A 24 -13.42 7.46 -25.18
N ALA A 25 -14.19 7.57 -24.10
CA ALA A 25 -13.83 7.00 -22.79
C ALA A 25 -14.08 5.48 -22.68
N TYR A 26 -14.75 4.87 -23.67
CA TYR A 26 -15.10 3.43 -23.69
C TYR A 26 -14.38 2.62 -24.77
N LEU A 27 -13.56 3.26 -25.61
CA LEU A 27 -12.84 2.64 -26.72
C LEU A 27 -11.32 2.88 -26.62
N ASP A 28 -10.74 2.73 -25.43
CA ASP A 28 -9.34 2.35 -25.32
C ASP A 28 -9.26 0.81 -25.12
N PRO A 29 -9.16 0.03 -26.21
CA PRO A 29 -8.97 -1.42 -26.12
C PRO A 29 -7.54 -1.81 -25.70
N THR A 30 -6.72 -0.87 -25.20
CA THR A 30 -5.31 -1.12 -24.85
C THR A 30 -4.97 -0.98 -23.37
N SER A 31 -5.79 -1.51 -22.46
CA SER A 31 -5.24 -2.33 -21.35
C SER A 31 -6.33 -3.18 -20.68
N ALA A 32 -6.66 -4.32 -21.28
CA ALA A 32 -7.37 -5.42 -20.59
C ALA A 32 -6.44 -6.15 -19.59
N ALA A 33 -5.63 -5.41 -18.83
CA ALA A 33 -4.94 -5.97 -17.68
C ALA A 33 -5.96 -6.05 -16.52
N PRO A 34 -6.00 -7.14 -15.75
CA PRO A 34 -6.80 -7.21 -14.55
C PRO A 34 -6.40 -6.06 -13.64
N GLN A 35 -7.35 -5.16 -13.37
CA GLN A 35 -7.15 -4.12 -12.36
C GLN A 35 -7.03 -4.83 -11.01
N PRO A 36 -6.03 -4.51 -10.16
CA PRO A 36 -5.95 -5.08 -8.84
C PRO A 36 -7.25 -4.82 -8.09
N ILE A 37 -7.72 -5.80 -7.30
CA ILE A 37 -9.04 -5.80 -6.65
C ILE A 37 -9.33 -4.52 -5.84
N PHE A 38 -8.30 -3.79 -5.43
CA PHE A 38 -8.41 -2.52 -4.69
C PHE A 38 -8.39 -1.23 -5.54
N ALA A 39 -8.27 -1.32 -6.87
CA ALA A 39 -8.24 -0.16 -7.77
C ALA A 39 -9.60 0.54 -7.88
N ASN A 40 -10.70 -0.23 -7.84
CA ASN A 40 -12.06 0.26 -8.04
C ASN A 40 -12.74 0.60 -6.71
N GLY A 41 -12.50 1.83 -6.21
CA GLY A 41 -13.37 2.52 -5.24
C GLY A 41 -13.76 1.76 -3.96
N LEU A 42 -13.17 2.12 -2.82
CA LEU A 42 -13.61 1.61 -1.52
C LEU A 42 -14.89 2.34 -1.10
N SER A 43 -16.01 1.63 -0.95
CA SER A 43 -17.18 2.20 -0.30
C SER A 43 -16.89 2.45 1.18
N ARG A 44 -17.07 3.69 1.66
CA ARG A 44 -17.06 3.99 3.10
C ARG A 44 -18.16 3.16 3.77
N ARG A 45 -17.79 2.22 4.64
CA ARG A 45 -18.67 1.78 5.71
C ARG A 45 -18.12 2.32 7.02
N ALA A 46 -19.00 2.91 7.83
CA ALA A 46 -18.63 3.61 9.07
C ALA A 46 -18.28 2.66 10.23
N ASP A 47 -18.46 1.34 10.05
CA ASP A 47 -18.48 0.35 11.13
C ASP A 47 -17.26 -0.58 11.20
N ALA A 48 -16.28 -0.49 10.27
CA ALA A 48 -15.09 -1.34 10.30
C ALA A 48 -13.87 -0.72 9.57
N PRO A 49 -12.69 -0.63 10.24
CA PRO A 49 -11.48 -0.06 9.67
C PRO A 49 -10.59 -1.11 8.97
N GLY A 50 -10.61 -1.14 7.65
CA GLY A 50 -9.56 -1.80 6.88
C GLY A 50 -10.03 -2.55 5.65
N ILE A 51 -9.14 -2.65 4.67
CA ILE A 51 -9.48 -2.81 3.25
C ILE A 51 -9.26 -4.23 2.75
N GLY A 52 -8.54 -5.06 3.50
CA GLY A 52 -8.41 -6.47 3.18
C GLY A 52 -7.25 -7.14 3.88
N VAL A 53 -7.17 -8.46 3.72
CA VAL A 53 -6.05 -9.31 4.14
C VAL A 53 -5.63 -10.11 2.92
N GLU A 54 -4.33 -10.14 2.66
CA GLU A 54 -3.73 -10.92 1.58
C GLU A 54 -2.97 -12.10 2.18
N ILE A 55 -3.17 -13.28 1.59
CA ILE A 55 -2.61 -14.55 2.06
C ILE A 55 -1.96 -15.23 0.87
N GLU A 56 -0.66 -15.48 0.94
CA GLU A 56 0.11 -16.16 -0.09
C GLU A 56 0.61 -17.52 0.42
N ILE A 57 0.49 -18.56 -0.41
CA ILE A 57 1.10 -19.87 -0.15
C ILE A 57 2.21 -20.16 -1.17
N GLY A 58 3.44 -19.79 -0.80
CA GLY A 58 4.60 -19.91 -1.69
C GLY A 58 5.05 -21.34 -2.00
N SER A 59 4.48 -22.35 -1.31
CA SER A 59 4.78 -23.77 -1.54
C SER A 59 4.05 -24.33 -2.78
N ILE A 60 2.99 -23.65 -3.25
CA ILE A 60 2.24 -24.02 -4.46
C ILE A 60 2.68 -23.14 -5.62
N VAL A 61 3.15 -23.75 -6.71
CA VAL A 61 3.59 -23.02 -7.92
C VAL A 61 2.66 -23.32 -9.08
N ILE A 62 2.24 -22.28 -9.80
CA ILE A 62 1.45 -22.40 -11.02
C ILE A 62 2.36 -22.27 -12.25
N GLN A 63 2.27 -23.21 -13.18
CA GLN A 63 3.12 -23.29 -14.37
C GLN A 63 2.28 -23.23 -15.65
N GLY A 64 2.51 -22.21 -16.46
CA GLY A 64 1.92 -22.08 -17.80
C GLY A 64 2.73 -22.80 -18.88
N LYS A 65 2.37 -22.58 -20.15
CA LYS A 65 3.12 -23.10 -21.32
C LYS A 65 4.54 -22.57 -21.42
N GLU A 66 4.75 -21.35 -20.95
CA GLU A 66 6.02 -20.64 -21.02
C GLU A 66 6.31 -19.95 -19.69
N ARG A 67 7.58 -19.59 -19.47
CA ARG A 67 7.98 -18.76 -18.34
C ARG A 67 7.41 -17.36 -18.53
N LEU A 68 6.73 -16.85 -17.51
CA LEU A 68 6.21 -15.48 -17.54
C LEU A 68 7.31 -14.47 -17.23
N GLU A 69 7.56 -13.59 -18.19
CA GLU A 69 8.51 -12.50 -18.08
C GLU A 69 7.88 -11.18 -18.54
N GLY A 70 8.47 -10.06 -18.11
CA GLY A 70 8.07 -8.72 -18.53
C GLY A 70 6.57 -8.47 -18.43
N GLU A 71 5.97 -7.97 -19.51
CA GLU A 71 4.55 -7.59 -19.56
C GLU A 71 3.58 -8.76 -19.36
N LYS A 72 3.91 -9.97 -19.82
CA LYS A 72 3.04 -11.14 -19.65
C LYS A 72 2.87 -11.50 -18.18
N ARG A 73 3.96 -11.44 -17.40
CA ARG A 73 3.95 -11.64 -15.95
C ARG A 73 3.03 -10.63 -15.26
N GLU A 74 3.03 -9.39 -15.72
CA GLU A 74 2.20 -8.34 -15.12
C GLU A 74 0.74 -8.43 -15.50
N LYS A 75 0.44 -8.85 -16.71
CA LYS A 75 -0.94 -9.08 -17.16
C LYS A 75 -1.65 -10.15 -16.34
N VAL A 76 -0.93 -11.09 -15.73
CA VAL A 76 -1.56 -12.12 -14.90
C VAL A 76 -1.63 -11.74 -13.42
N LYS A 77 -0.84 -10.78 -12.94
CA LYS A 77 -0.84 -10.41 -11.52
C LYS A 77 -2.21 -9.89 -11.09
N GLY A 78 -2.73 -10.39 -9.98
CA GLY A 78 -4.04 -10.05 -9.45
C GLY A 78 -5.23 -10.62 -10.26
N ALA A 79 -4.98 -11.35 -11.35
CA ALA A 79 -6.03 -12.02 -12.11
C ALA A 79 -6.74 -13.07 -11.26
N LEU A 80 -8.04 -13.25 -11.47
CA LEU A 80 -8.82 -14.30 -10.81
C LEU A 80 -8.33 -15.68 -11.24
N MET A 81 -8.19 -16.56 -10.26
CA MET A 81 -7.77 -17.95 -10.44
C MET A 81 -8.90 -18.90 -10.05
N GLU A 82 -9.20 -19.85 -10.93
CA GLU A 82 -10.25 -20.84 -10.74
C GLU A 82 -9.71 -22.26 -10.94
N PRO A 83 -9.64 -23.10 -9.89
CA PRO A 83 -9.27 -24.50 -10.04
C PRO A 83 -10.24 -25.28 -10.92
N VAL A 84 -9.72 -26.04 -11.89
CA VAL A 84 -10.51 -26.85 -12.82
C VAL A 84 -10.97 -28.13 -12.12
N GLY A 85 -12.26 -28.47 -12.27
CA GLY A 85 -12.81 -29.72 -11.71
C GLY A 85 -12.91 -29.75 -10.18
N PHE A 86 -12.69 -28.61 -9.51
CA PHE A 86 -12.78 -28.48 -8.06
C PHE A 86 -13.91 -27.52 -7.68
N ALA A 87 -15.08 -28.09 -7.42
CA ALA A 87 -16.21 -27.38 -6.84
C ALA A 87 -15.97 -27.24 -5.33
N SER A 88 -15.18 -26.25 -4.93
CA SER A 88 -15.17 -25.83 -3.53
C SER A 88 -16.39 -24.98 -3.21
N GLY A 89 -16.74 -24.95 -1.93
CA GLY A 89 -17.83 -24.14 -1.39
C GLY A 89 -17.69 -22.64 -1.68
N PRO A 90 -18.72 -21.85 -1.33
CA PRO A 90 -18.90 -20.50 -1.85
C PRO A 90 -17.83 -19.53 -1.37
N LYS A 91 -17.07 -18.95 -2.30
CA LYS A 91 -16.11 -17.86 -2.08
C LYS A 91 -16.82 -16.50 -1.94
N ASN A 92 -17.61 -16.33 -0.88
CA ASN A 92 -18.43 -15.12 -0.75
C ASN A 92 -17.62 -13.90 -0.31
N ASN A 93 -16.54 -14.14 0.43
CA ASN A 93 -15.85 -13.13 1.25
C ASN A 93 -14.39 -12.89 0.86
N TRP A 94 -13.86 -13.69 -0.05
CA TRP A 94 -12.47 -13.63 -0.51
C TRP A 94 -12.40 -14.13 -1.95
N LYS A 95 -11.28 -13.86 -2.63
CA LYS A 95 -11.02 -14.26 -4.01
C LYS A 95 -9.68 -14.99 -4.07
N LEU A 96 -9.60 -16.02 -4.92
CA LEU A 96 -8.33 -16.63 -5.29
C LEU A 96 -7.79 -15.86 -6.49
N THR A 97 -6.60 -15.31 -6.35
CA THR A 97 -5.90 -14.53 -7.36
C THR A 97 -4.51 -15.09 -7.62
N VAL A 98 -3.87 -14.51 -8.62
CA VAL A 98 -2.49 -14.76 -8.97
C VAL A 98 -1.58 -13.74 -8.31
N ASP A 99 -0.60 -14.20 -7.54
CA ASP A 99 0.62 -13.42 -7.30
C ASP A 99 1.77 -13.92 -8.20
N VAL A 100 2.75 -13.04 -8.42
CA VAL A 100 3.91 -13.31 -9.28
C VAL A 100 5.20 -12.98 -8.54
N GLY A 101 5.93 -14.02 -8.15
CA GLY A 101 7.27 -13.93 -7.58
C GLY A 101 8.38 -14.03 -8.63
N THR A 102 9.63 -13.94 -8.19
CA THR A 102 10.81 -14.08 -9.07
C THR A 102 10.92 -15.46 -9.70
N SER A 103 10.41 -16.48 -9.01
CA SER A 103 10.50 -17.89 -9.36
C SER A 103 9.22 -18.49 -9.96
N GLY A 104 8.13 -17.73 -10.09
CA GLY A 104 6.90 -18.25 -10.69
C GLY A 104 5.64 -17.48 -10.36
N VAL A 105 4.52 -18.14 -10.65
CA VAL A 105 3.15 -17.71 -10.38
C VAL A 105 2.67 -18.47 -9.15
N TYR A 106 2.02 -17.79 -8.20
CA TYR A 106 1.59 -18.36 -6.94
C TYR A 106 0.09 -18.09 -6.73
N PRO A 107 -0.65 -19.01 -6.09
CA PRO A 107 -1.99 -18.71 -5.65
C PRO A 107 -1.96 -17.77 -4.44
N GLU A 108 -2.80 -16.75 -4.50
CA GLU A 108 -3.00 -15.78 -3.45
C GLU A 108 -4.49 -15.75 -3.08
N ALA A 109 -4.82 -15.75 -1.80
CA ALA A 109 -6.17 -15.54 -1.31
C ALA A 109 -6.28 -14.11 -0.75
N ILE A 110 -7.12 -13.29 -1.38
CA ILE A 110 -7.38 -11.92 -0.96
C ILE A 110 -8.77 -11.83 -0.33
N VAL A 111 -8.84 -11.47 0.95
CA VAL A 111 -10.08 -11.11 1.62
C VAL A 111 -10.62 -9.83 1.01
N ASP A 112 -11.83 -9.91 0.45
CA ASP A 112 -12.46 -8.80 -0.25
C ASP A 112 -12.97 -7.78 0.77
N GLY A 113 -12.19 -6.74 1.07
CA GLY A 113 -12.60 -5.72 2.04
C GLY A 113 -13.58 -4.68 1.50
N LEU A 114 -14.12 -4.83 0.28
CA LEU A 114 -15.39 -4.19 -0.07
C LEU A 114 -16.57 -4.91 0.60
N LYS A 115 -16.42 -6.21 0.88
CA LYS A 115 -17.44 -7.04 1.53
C LYS A 115 -17.16 -7.27 3.02
N ASN A 116 -15.89 -7.46 3.37
CA ASN A 116 -15.42 -7.85 4.71
C ASN A 116 -14.25 -6.96 5.11
N LYS A 117 -14.58 -5.78 5.63
CA LYS A 117 -13.60 -4.88 6.20
C LYS A 117 -12.89 -5.57 7.38
N VAL A 118 -11.59 -5.36 7.50
CA VAL A 118 -10.87 -5.72 8.73
C VAL A 118 -11.50 -4.90 9.87
N GLY A 119 -11.76 -5.55 10.99
CA GLY A 119 -12.46 -4.97 12.13
C GLY A 119 -13.96 -5.31 12.18
N GLY A 120 -14.48 -6.01 11.18
CA GLY A 120 -15.86 -6.52 11.15
C GLY A 120 -16.08 -7.83 11.90
N GLY A 121 -15.02 -8.41 12.49
CA GLY A 121 -15.08 -9.63 13.32
C GLY A 121 -15.22 -10.92 12.53
N LYS A 122 -14.94 -10.90 11.22
CA LYS A 122 -15.12 -12.04 10.31
C LYS A 122 -13.81 -12.63 9.83
N THR A 123 -12.68 -11.96 10.05
CA THR A 123 -11.41 -12.32 9.42
C THR A 123 -10.94 -13.70 9.88
N LYS A 124 -11.21 -14.07 11.14
CA LYS A 124 -10.95 -15.42 11.66
C LYS A 124 -11.67 -16.51 10.87
N ALA A 125 -12.99 -16.39 10.72
CA ALA A 125 -13.81 -17.38 10.02
C ALA A 125 -13.42 -17.50 8.54
N ILE A 126 -13.09 -16.37 7.90
CA ILE A 126 -12.60 -16.34 6.52
C ILE A 126 -11.26 -17.06 6.40
N GLY A 127 -10.33 -16.86 7.35
CA GLY A 127 -9.06 -17.59 7.36
C GLY A 127 -9.24 -19.11 7.53
N GLU A 128 -10.20 -19.55 8.36
CA GLU A 128 -10.56 -20.97 8.49
C GLU A 128 -11.16 -21.52 7.18
N GLU A 129 -11.98 -20.73 6.49
CA GLU A 129 -12.55 -21.06 5.18
C GLU A 129 -11.47 -21.21 4.10
N ILE A 130 -10.52 -20.27 4.04
CA ILE A 130 -9.38 -20.30 3.10
C ILE A 130 -8.52 -21.55 3.36
N PHE A 131 -8.21 -21.87 4.61
CA PHE A 131 -7.47 -23.09 4.92
C PHE A 131 -8.22 -24.35 4.48
N LYS A 132 -9.53 -24.45 4.78
CA LYS A 132 -10.37 -25.56 4.32
C LYS A 132 -10.38 -25.68 2.79
N PHE A 133 -10.41 -24.55 2.07
CA PHE A 133 -10.33 -24.53 0.61
C PHE A 133 -9.01 -25.17 0.13
N PHE A 134 -7.85 -24.69 0.60
CA PHE A 134 -6.56 -25.23 0.16
C PHE A 134 -6.38 -26.69 0.57
N ASN A 135 -6.84 -27.07 1.77
CA ASN A 135 -6.80 -28.45 2.25
C ASN A 135 -7.71 -29.39 1.44
N GLY A 136 -8.87 -28.92 1.00
CA GLY A 136 -9.73 -29.66 0.08
C GLY A 136 -9.17 -29.73 -1.35
N TRP A 137 -8.36 -28.75 -1.75
CA TRP A 137 -7.71 -28.72 -3.06
C TRP A 137 -6.44 -29.59 -3.11
N ALA A 138 -5.72 -29.75 -1.99
CA ALA A 138 -4.46 -30.49 -1.90
C ALA A 138 -4.46 -31.92 -2.46
N PRO A 139 -5.51 -32.76 -2.28
CA PRO A 139 -5.57 -34.11 -2.86
C PRO A 139 -5.46 -34.14 -4.38
N CYS A 140 -5.74 -33.02 -5.03
CA CYS A 140 -5.63 -32.89 -6.46
C CYS A 140 -4.16 -33.04 -6.94
N ALA A 141 -3.16 -32.82 -6.08
CA ALA A 141 -1.74 -33.00 -6.37
C ALA A 141 -1.41 -34.35 -7.04
N ALA A 142 -2.16 -35.41 -6.73
CA ALA A 142 -1.99 -36.74 -7.31
C ALA A 142 -2.56 -36.90 -8.73
N LYS A 143 -3.26 -35.89 -9.27
CA LYS A 143 -4.08 -35.99 -10.49
C LYS A 143 -3.76 -34.95 -11.58
N ASN A 144 -2.58 -34.32 -11.54
CA ASN A 144 -2.17 -33.26 -12.49
C ASN A 144 -3.21 -32.13 -12.60
N CYS A 145 -3.32 -31.31 -11.56
CA CYS A 145 -4.31 -30.24 -11.50
C CYS A 145 -4.04 -29.07 -12.41
N GLU A 146 -5.13 -28.44 -12.83
CA GLU A 146 -5.11 -27.22 -13.60
C GLU A 146 -5.90 -26.10 -12.93
N VAL A 147 -5.57 -24.85 -13.30
CA VAL A 147 -6.35 -23.66 -13.00
C VAL A 147 -6.66 -22.89 -14.29
N LYS A 148 -7.72 -22.10 -14.27
CA LYS A 148 -7.96 -21.02 -15.23
C LYS A 148 -7.50 -19.72 -14.60
N ILE A 149 -6.85 -18.88 -15.39
CA ILE A 149 -6.44 -17.53 -15.00
C ILE A 149 -7.15 -16.55 -15.93
N ALA A 150 -8.03 -15.72 -15.36
CA ALA A 150 -8.87 -14.81 -16.12
C ALA A 150 -8.02 -13.86 -16.99
N GLY A 151 -8.36 -13.78 -18.28
CA GLY A 151 -7.64 -12.94 -19.25
C GLY A 151 -6.29 -13.49 -19.71
N ALA A 152 -5.95 -14.72 -19.36
CA ALA A 152 -4.64 -15.32 -19.64
C ALA A 152 -4.72 -16.74 -20.23
N ASP A 153 -5.81 -17.06 -20.92
CA ASP A 153 -6.05 -18.40 -21.49
C ASP A 153 -4.98 -18.78 -22.53
N SER A 154 -4.48 -17.81 -23.29
CA SER A 154 -3.42 -18.02 -24.30
C SER A 154 -2.09 -18.47 -23.70
N LEU A 155 -1.87 -18.21 -22.40
CA LEU A 155 -0.65 -18.54 -21.66
C LEU A 155 -0.78 -19.89 -20.91
N GLY A 156 -2.00 -20.43 -20.81
CA GLY A 156 -2.30 -21.76 -20.26
C GLY A 156 -2.14 -22.89 -21.28
N PRO A 157 -2.31 -24.17 -20.90
CA PRO A 157 -2.89 -24.64 -19.64
C PRO A 157 -1.97 -24.34 -18.45
N TRP A 158 -2.58 -24.04 -17.31
CA TRP A 158 -1.88 -23.67 -16.09
C TRP A 158 -1.89 -24.83 -15.11
N ASN A 159 -0.76 -25.52 -15.02
CA ASN A 159 -0.59 -26.67 -14.14
C ASN A 159 -0.26 -26.23 -12.72
N VAL A 160 -0.87 -26.88 -11.73
CA VAL A 160 -0.58 -26.67 -10.31
C VAL A 160 0.50 -27.65 -9.88
N LYS A 161 1.63 -27.12 -9.42
CA LYS A 161 2.73 -27.88 -8.83
C LYS A 161 2.68 -27.71 -7.32
N TRP A 162 2.34 -28.80 -6.65
CA TRP A 162 2.38 -28.90 -5.20
C TRP A 162 3.77 -29.30 -4.69
N PRO A 163 4.06 -29.12 -3.40
CA PRO A 163 5.26 -29.66 -2.75
C PRO A 163 5.40 -31.18 -2.96
N LYS A 164 6.63 -31.70 -2.79
CA LYS A 164 6.97 -33.10 -3.11
C LYS A 164 6.18 -34.14 -2.32
N ASP A 165 5.68 -33.80 -1.13
CA ASP A 165 4.84 -34.71 -0.35
C ASP A 165 3.48 -34.91 -1.03
N THR A 166 3.06 -36.15 -1.22
CA THR A 166 1.79 -36.49 -1.87
C THR A 166 0.92 -37.36 -0.95
N PRO A 167 -0.21 -36.86 -0.42
CA PRO A 167 -0.70 -35.48 -0.56
C PRO A 167 0.13 -34.47 0.25
N PRO A 168 0.15 -33.20 -0.16
CA PRO A 168 0.86 -32.13 0.56
C PRO A 168 0.33 -31.98 1.98
N ASN A 169 1.23 -31.90 2.96
CA ASN A 169 0.84 -31.66 4.34
C ASN A 169 0.71 -30.16 4.62
N LEU A 170 -0.48 -29.60 4.37
CA LEU A 170 -0.76 -28.19 4.66
C LEU A 170 -0.71 -27.82 6.15
N ASN A 171 -0.55 -28.78 7.05
CA ASN A 171 -0.33 -28.51 8.47
C ASN A 171 1.08 -27.97 8.74
N THR A 172 2.04 -28.31 7.88
CA THR A 172 3.44 -27.85 7.97
C THR A 172 3.77 -26.74 6.99
N ASP A 173 2.99 -26.58 5.93
CA ASP A 173 3.13 -25.46 5.01
C ASP A 173 2.75 -24.14 5.69
N VAL A 174 3.48 -23.10 5.29
CA VAL A 174 3.36 -21.76 5.86
C VAL A 174 2.78 -20.78 4.85
N PHE A 175 1.81 -20.02 5.33
CA PHE A 175 1.19 -18.91 4.63
C PHE A 175 1.91 -17.62 5.01
N SER A 176 2.22 -16.80 4.01
CA SER A 176 2.67 -15.42 4.23
C SER A 176 1.44 -14.52 4.24
N THR A 177 1.33 -13.64 5.23
CA THR A 177 0.14 -12.80 5.43
C THR A 177 0.50 -11.33 5.41
N GLN A 178 -0.39 -10.52 4.84
CA GLN A 178 -0.30 -9.07 4.82
C GLN A 178 -1.69 -8.49 5.12
N VAL A 179 -1.73 -7.36 5.83
CA VAL A 179 -2.99 -6.73 6.25
C VAL A 179 -3.01 -5.30 5.75
N THR A 180 -4.03 -4.93 4.97
CA THR A 180 -4.23 -3.55 4.56
C THR A 180 -5.34 -2.92 5.37
N ALA A 181 -5.01 -1.92 6.18
CA ALA A 181 -5.97 -1.24 7.04
C ALA A 181 -5.71 0.26 7.14
N ALA A 182 -6.78 1.02 7.38
CA ALA A 182 -6.66 2.38 7.87
C ALA A 182 -6.05 2.34 9.29
N MET A 183 -5.14 3.24 9.61
CA MET A 183 -4.46 3.21 10.91
C MET A 183 -4.08 4.63 11.36
N PRO A 184 -4.38 5.02 12.62
CA PRO A 184 -3.86 6.27 13.19
C PRO A 184 -2.33 6.31 13.16
N LEU A 185 -1.73 7.47 12.86
CA LEU A 185 -0.27 7.61 12.84
C LEU A 185 0.37 7.34 14.22
N GLN A 186 -0.37 7.53 15.31
CA GLN A 186 0.03 7.14 16.66
C GLN A 186 0.20 5.62 16.79
N ALA A 187 -0.68 4.84 16.17
CA ALA A 187 -0.54 3.39 16.13
C ALA A 187 0.64 2.99 15.23
N VAL A 188 0.86 3.68 14.12
CA VAL A 188 2.06 3.48 13.29
C VAL A 188 3.34 3.73 14.09
N LEU A 189 3.40 4.79 14.89
CA LEU A 189 4.52 5.06 15.81
C LEU A 189 4.77 3.88 16.76
N LYS A 190 3.70 3.36 17.37
CA LYS A 190 3.77 2.22 18.29
C LYS A 190 4.26 0.95 17.59
N ILE A 191 3.72 0.65 16.40
CA ILE A 191 4.11 -0.55 15.62
C ILE A 191 5.58 -0.44 15.17
N LEU A 192 6.03 0.72 14.68
CA LEU A 192 7.44 0.94 14.34
C LEU A 192 8.36 0.75 15.55
N SER A 193 7.95 1.25 16.71
CA SER A 193 8.67 1.07 17.97
C SER A 193 8.76 -0.41 18.32
N ASP A 194 7.64 -1.15 18.24
CA ASP A 194 7.59 -2.58 18.53
C ASP A 194 8.44 -3.41 17.57
N ILE A 195 8.50 -3.05 16.28
CA ILE A 195 9.41 -3.69 15.31
C ILE A 195 10.86 -3.46 15.75
N LYS A 196 11.24 -2.22 16.07
CA LYS A 196 12.61 -1.87 16.46
C LYS A 196 13.04 -2.57 17.76
N THR A 197 12.17 -2.62 18.75
CA THR A 197 12.44 -3.25 20.06
C THR A 197 12.15 -4.74 20.08
N LYS A 198 11.65 -5.31 18.97
CA LYS A 198 11.17 -6.69 18.87
C LYS A 198 10.09 -7.03 19.91
N THR A 199 9.30 -6.03 20.31
CA THR A 199 8.17 -6.23 21.21
C THR A 199 7.05 -6.97 20.48
N LYS A 200 6.44 -7.95 21.16
CA LYS A 200 5.38 -8.76 20.56
C LYS A 200 4.16 -7.90 20.21
N ASN A 201 3.88 -7.79 18.91
CA ASN A 201 2.70 -7.15 18.37
C ASN A 201 2.33 -7.86 17.05
N PRO A 202 1.08 -8.30 16.84
CA PRO A 202 0.68 -9.03 15.64
C PRO A 202 0.92 -8.27 14.33
N LEU A 203 0.87 -6.93 14.34
CA LEU A 203 1.13 -6.07 13.19
C LEU A 203 2.60 -5.64 13.08
N ALA A 204 3.44 -5.99 14.06
CA ALA A 204 4.88 -5.77 14.00
C ALA A 204 5.55 -6.99 13.37
N SER A 205 6.03 -6.84 12.13
CA SER A 205 6.67 -7.93 11.41
C SER A 205 7.93 -8.43 12.15
N PRO A 206 8.01 -9.73 12.49
CA PRO A 206 9.24 -10.34 12.96
C PRO A 206 10.28 -10.51 11.83
N GLY A 207 9.85 -10.40 10.57
CA GLY A 207 10.68 -10.54 9.37
C GLY A 207 11.39 -9.25 8.92
N ALA A 208 11.16 -8.13 9.60
CA ALA A 208 11.70 -6.83 9.25
C ALA A 208 13.24 -6.81 9.35
N LEU A 209 13.91 -7.05 8.22
CA LEU A 209 15.38 -7.13 8.14
C LEU A 209 16.07 -5.85 8.67
N ASP A 210 15.50 -4.69 8.39
CA ASP A 210 16.00 -3.39 8.82
C ASP A 210 15.36 -2.87 10.12
N GLY A 211 14.65 -3.72 10.87
CA GLY A 211 13.97 -3.34 12.12
C GLY A 211 14.84 -2.52 13.09
N PRO A 212 16.09 -2.93 13.40
CA PRO A 212 16.98 -2.17 14.27
C PRO A 212 17.33 -0.76 13.77
N ARG A 213 17.29 -0.53 12.45
CA ARG A 213 17.65 0.72 11.78
C ARG A 213 16.47 1.67 11.60
N ILE A 214 15.24 1.25 11.95
CA ILE A 214 14.07 2.13 12.00
C ILE A 214 14.34 3.32 12.92
N VAL A 215 13.97 4.53 12.49
CA VAL A 215 14.08 5.77 13.26
C VAL A 215 12.77 6.02 13.99
N ILE A 216 12.85 6.18 15.31
CA ILE A 216 11.70 6.56 16.14
C ILE A 216 11.89 8.02 16.56
N ALA A 217 11.09 8.90 15.97
CA ALA A 217 11.11 10.33 16.27
C ALA A 217 10.59 10.57 17.69
N THR A 218 11.22 11.49 18.40
CA THR A 218 10.81 11.92 19.74
C THR A 218 10.61 13.43 19.76
N LYS A 219 9.98 13.98 20.81
CA LYS A 219 9.89 15.45 20.96
C LYS A 219 11.26 16.14 20.92
N ASN A 220 12.27 15.49 21.51
CA ASN A 220 13.65 16.00 21.53
C ASN A 220 14.29 16.07 20.14
N SER A 221 13.82 15.27 19.17
CA SER A 221 14.29 15.31 17.78
C SER A 221 13.99 16.66 17.11
N PHE A 222 13.08 17.47 17.66
CA PHE A 222 12.64 18.74 17.07
C PHE A 222 13.07 19.97 17.88
N LYS A 223 13.86 19.82 18.94
CA LYS A 223 14.26 20.92 19.84
C LYS A 223 15.02 22.07 19.15
N THR A 224 15.65 21.78 18.01
CA THR A 224 16.40 22.75 17.20
C THR A 224 15.51 23.56 16.25
N PHE A 225 14.20 23.31 16.23
CA PHE A 225 13.22 23.98 15.39
C PHE A 225 12.23 24.77 16.26
N PRO A 226 12.66 25.92 16.83
CA PRO A 226 11.91 26.63 17.86
C PRO A 226 10.59 27.23 17.38
N LYS A 227 10.35 27.30 16.06
CA LYS A 227 9.10 27.81 15.48
C LYS A 227 8.03 26.73 15.32
N ILE A 228 8.34 25.46 15.58
CA ILE A 228 7.34 24.40 15.72
C ILE A 228 6.77 24.47 17.14
N LYS A 229 5.46 24.63 17.27
CA LYS A 229 4.83 24.71 18.60
C LYS A 229 5.01 23.38 19.32
N ALA A 230 5.34 23.41 20.60
CA ALA A 230 5.49 22.18 21.40
C ALA A 230 4.21 21.33 21.44
N SER A 231 3.03 21.96 21.39
CA SER A 231 1.72 21.31 21.31
C SER A 231 1.50 20.55 20.01
N ASP A 232 2.15 20.98 18.92
CA ASP A 232 2.00 20.36 17.59
C ASP A 232 2.84 19.06 17.47
N ILE A 233 3.88 18.91 18.30
CA ILE A 233 4.75 17.72 18.36
C ILE A 233 4.10 16.62 19.21
N ASN A 234 2.93 16.17 18.76
CA ASN A 234 2.16 15.09 19.35
C ASN A 234 2.48 13.72 18.72
N ASP A 235 1.93 12.62 19.25
CA ASP A 235 2.20 11.25 18.77
C ASP A 235 1.87 11.06 17.27
N GLU A 236 0.90 11.81 16.73
CA GLU A 236 0.54 11.76 15.29
C GLU A 236 1.66 12.34 14.43
N PHE A 237 2.19 13.50 14.85
CA PHE A 237 3.33 14.16 14.24
C PHE A 237 4.59 13.28 14.33
N LEU A 238 4.85 12.70 15.50
CA LEU A 238 5.97 11.77 15.72
C LEU A 238 5.83 10.49 14.88
N GLY A 239 4.62 9.95 14.74
CA GLY A 239 4.35 8.77 13.92
C GLY A 239 4.65 8.99 12.44
N PHE A 240 4.19 10.12 11.89
CA PHE A 240 4.53 10.49 10.51
C PHE A 240 6.04 10.63 10.31
N PHE A 241 6.73 11.38 11.18
CA PHE A 241 8.16 11.61 11.04
C PHE A 241 8.98 10.34 11.28
N SER A 242 8.54 9.42 12.14
CA SER A 242 9.18 8.12 12.32
C SER A 242 9.10 7.30 11.03
N LEU A 243 7.92 7.24 10.40
CA LEU A 243 7.74 6.54 9.14
C LEU A 243 8.56 7.18 8.00
N LEU A 244 8.37 8.48 7.75
CA LEU A 244 9.03 9.21 6.67
C LEU A 244 10.56 9.15 6.81
N THR A 245 11.09 9.43 8.00
CA THR A 245 12.54 9.43 8.24
C THR A 245 13.12 8.04 8.09
N SER A 246 12.41 7.00 8.56
CA SER A 246 12.88 5.62 8.37
C SER A 246 12.97 5.25 6.90
N TYR A 247 11.97 5.61 6.07
CA TYR A 247 12.03 5.42 4.62
C TYR A 247 13.25 6.12 4.01
N CYS A 248 13.50 7.37 4.41
CA CYS A 248 14.62 8.16 3.91
C CYS A 248 15.99 7.57 4.31
N VAL A 249 16.17 7.20 5.59
CA VAL A 249 17.42 6.63 6.12
C VAL A 249 17.72 5.26 5.51
N LEU A 250 16.69 4.49 5.19
CA LEU A 250 16.81 3.16 4.60
C LEU A 250 16.75 3.18 3.06
N ALA A 251 16.73 4.35 2.43
CA ALA A 251 16.61 4.45 0.98
C ALA A 251 17.67 3.60 0.25
N ASP A 252 18.94 3.68 0.67
CA ASP A 252 20.04 2.91 0.06
C ASP A 252 19.96 1.40 0.30
N ALA A 253 19.18 0.95 1.28
CA ALA A 253 18.91 -0.46 1.55
C ALA A 253 17.84 -1.06 0.62
N SER A 254 17.18 -0.23 -0.19
CA SER A 254 16.21 -0.70 -1.19
C SER A 254 16.85 -1.71 -2.15
N VAL A 255 16.24 -2.88 -2.28
CA VAL A 255 16.65 -3.88 -3.27
C VAL A 255 16.02 -3.51 -4.61
N PRO A 256 16.77 -3.30 -5.71
CA PRO A 256 16.20 -2.82 -6.99
C PRO A 256 15.00 -3.64 -7.47
N ASN A 257 15.10 -4.97 -7.45
CA ASN A 257 14.02 -5.87 -7.88
C ASN A 257 12.79 -5.83 -6.99
N GLU A 258 12.87 -5.23 -5.80
CA GLU A 258 11.79 -5.11 -4.82
C GLU A 258 11.31 -3.68 -4.66
N GLY A 259 12.14 -2.67 -4.96
CA GLY A 259 11.86 -1.28 -4.66
C GLY A 259 11.96 -0.97 -3.17
N PRO A 260 11.58 0.24 -2.74
CA PRO A 260 11.60 0.65 -1.34
C PRO A 260 10.39 0.13 -0.54
N LYS A 261 9.70 -0.92 -1.01
CA LYS A 261 8.50 -1.45 -0.35
C LYS A 261 8.79 -2.49 0.73
N ARG A 262 10.03 -2.99 0.81
CA ARG A 262 10.47 -4.03 1.75
C ARG A 262 11.46 -3.54 2.80
N ILE A 263 11.95 -2.30 2.68
CA ILE A 263 12.83 -1.69 3.68
C ILE A 263 12.15 -1.56 5.04
N ILE A 264 10.83 -1.35 5.06
CA ILE A 264 10.04 -1.28 6.29
C ILE A 264 8.75 -2.08 6.06
N PRO A 265 8.35 -2.95 6.99
CA PRO A 265 7.15 -3.79 6.88
C PRO A 265 5.83 -3.01 7.09
N ILE A 266 5.85 -1.68 6.94
CA ILE A 266 4.67 -0.81 6.97
C ILE A 266 4.72 0.03 5.70
N MET A 267 3.94 -0.36 4.70
CA MET A 267 3.92 0.32 3.42
C MET A 267 2.74 1.29 3.34
N PRO A 268 2.97 2.60 3.10
CA PRO A 268 1.88 3.56 2.96
C PRO A 268 1.13 3.30 1.66
N ARG A 269 -0.19 3.11 1.77
CA ARG A 269 -1.11 2.99 0.61
C ARG A 269 -1.76 4.32 0.29
N THR A 270 -2.03 5.14 1.30
CA THR A 270 -2.25 6.58 1.15
C THR A 270 -0.91 7.25 0.88
N ASP A 271 -0.82 8.12 -0.11
CA ASP A 271 0.44 8.75 -0.50
C ASP A 271 0.99 9.72 0.56
N PHE A 272 2.33 9.87 0.60
CA PHE A 272 3.01 10.71 1.58
C PHE A 272 2.60 12.17 1.46
N LEU A 273 2.29 12.66 0.25
CA LEU A 273 1.86 14.04 0.04
C LEU A 273 0.53 14.33 0.73
N THR A 274 -0.43 13.42 0.62
CA THR A 274 -1.72 13.53 1.31
C THR A 274 -1.53 13.52 2.82
N GLN A 275 -0.70 12.61 3.33
CA GLN A 275 -0.38 12.54 4.75
C GLN A 275 0.30 13.82 5.25
N TYR A 276 1.29 14.32 4.50
CA TYR A 276 2.02 15.54 4.81
C TYR A 276 1.09 16.76 4.85
N ASN A 277 0.34 17.00 3.77
CA ASN A 277 -0.56 18.15 3.65
C ASN A 277 -1.62 18.16 4.78
N LYS A 278 -2.14 16.99 5.14
CA LYS A 278 -3.21 16.89 6.14
C LYS A 278 -2.71 16.99 7.58
N PHE A 279 -1.67 16.24 7.94
CA PHE A 279 -1.31 16.03 9.34
C PHE A 279 -0.11 16.86 9.80
N ILE A 280 0.69 17.42 8.86
CA ILE A 280 2.04 17.91 9.15
C ILE A 280 2.26 19.33 8.65
N GLU A 281 1.94 19.63 7.40
CA GLU A 281 2.17 20.95 6.81
C GLU A 281 1.58 22.08 7.66
N PRO A 282 0.32 22.02 8.14
CA PRO A 282 -0.24 23.09 8.97
C PRO A 282 0.60 23.38 10.22
N LYS A 283 1.15 22.32 10.84
CA LYS A 283 1.99 22.35 12.05
C LYS A 283 3.41 22.87 11.80
N LEU A 284 3.86 22.90 10.54
CA LEU A 284 5.19 23.38 10.15
C LEU A 284 5.18 24.78 9.52
N THR A 285 4.01 25.36 9.26
CA THR A 285 3.84 26.63 8.53
C THR A 285 4.80 27.72 9.03
N ALA A 286 4.85 27.99 10.34
CA ALA A 286 5.70 29.02 10.92
C ALA A 286 7.21 28.70 10.78
N GLN A 287 7.58 27.43 10.89
CA GLN A 287 8.97 26.98 10.77
C GLN A 287 9.50 27.04 9.33
N LEU A 288 8.63 26.87 8.34
CA LEU A 288 9.00 26.83 6.92
C LEU A 288 8.80 28.18 6.20
N ALA A 289 8.12 29.15 6.81
CA ALA A 289 7.72 30.41 6.18
C ALA A 289 8.89 31.26 5.64
N ASP A 290 9.99 31.36 6.39
CA ASP A 290 11.16 32.16 6.01
C ASP A 290 12.14 31.42 5.07
N LYS A 291 11.84 30.15 4.74
CA LYS A 291 12.63 29.30 3.84
C LYS A 291 14.09 29.05 4.29
N THR A 292 14.43 29.37 5.54
CA THR A 292 15.74 29.08 6.14
C THR A 292 15.85 27.62 6.59
N VAL A 293 14.71 27.02 6.92
CA VAL A 293 14.55 25.59 7.23
C VAL A 293 13.66 24.96 6.16
N SER A 294 14.02 23.74 5.76
CA SER A 294 13.29 22.88 4.85
C SER A 294 12.85 21.59 5.55
N LEU A 295 11.90 20.88 4.96
CA LEU A 295 11.51 19.54 5.40
C LEU A 295 12.70 18.59 5.39
N TYR A 296 13.64 18.75 4.45
CA TYR A 296 14.90 18.04 4.44
C TYR A 296 15.69 18.26 5.74
N ASP A 297 15.91 19.51 6.14
CA ASP A 297 16.68 19.82 7.36
C ASP A 297 16.02 19.20 8.61
N ILE A 298 14.69 19.18 8.65
CA ILE A 298 13.91 18.55 9.74
C ILE A 298 14.13 17.03 9.74
N VAL A 299 13.96 16.36 8.60
CA VAL A 299 14.14 14.91 8.48
C VAL A 299 15.60 14.51 8.77
N GLU A 300 16.57 15.31 8.32
CA GLU A 300 17.99 15.11 8.62
C GLU A 300 18.25 15.18 10.13
N ALA A 301 17.73 16.18 10.82
CA ALA A 301 17.85 16.28 12.28
C ALA A 301 17.17 15.11 13.01
N VAL A 302 15.98 14.68 12.57
CA VAL A 302 15.26 13.53 13.14
C VAL A 302 16.01 12.22 12.93
N SER A 303 16.74 12.08 11.82
CA SER A 303 17.48 10.85 11.49
C SER A 303 18.57 10.52 12.52
N GLY A 304 19.04 11.51 13.29
CA GLY A 304 20.13 11.34 14.24
C GLY A 304 21.48 11.03 13.60
N LYS A 305 21.61 11.08 12.25
CA LYS A 305 22.90 10.99 11.57
C LYS A 305 23.72 12.23 11.92
N VAL A 306 24.81 12.03 12.66
CA VAL A 306 25.71 13.10 13.11
C VAL A 306 26.86 13.33 12.12
N ASP A 307 27.13 12.38 11.23
CA ASP A 307 28.23 12.47 10.28
C ASP A 307 27.90 13.43 9.12
N PRO A 308 28.57 14.59 9.01
CA PRO A 308 28.33 15.57 7.95
C PRO A 308 28.74 15.08 6.54
N THR A 309 29.44 13.95 6.43
CA THR A 309 29.80 13.30 5.16
C THR A 309 28.72 12.33 4.66
N ASP A 310 27.92 11.76 5.57
CA ASP A 310 26.78 10.87 5.27
C ASP A 310 25.49 11.67 5.11
N LYS A 311 25.47 12.54 4.09
CA LYS A 311 24.32 13.42 3.81
C LYS A 311 23.15 12.59 3.31
N LEU A 312 22.09 12.56 4.11
CA LEU A 312 20.81 11.93 3.79
C LEU A 312 20.28 12.34 2.41
N ALA A 313 20.54 13.57 1.96
CA ALA A 313 20.11 14.08 0.65
C ALA A 313 20.55 13.19 -0.51
N LYS A 314 21.74 12.58 -0.41
CA LYS A 314 22.35 11.77 -1.47
C LYS A 314 21.97 10.29 -1.40
N SER A 315 21.32 9.85 -0.33
CA SER A 315 20.76 8.50 -0.27
C SER A 315 19.71 8.31 -1.34
N LYS A 316 19.68 7.11 -1.94
CA LYS A 316 18.87 6.82 -3.12
C LYS A 316 17.94 5.66 -2.87
N PHE A 317 16.65 5.89 -3.07
CA PHE A 317 15.71 4.79 -3.31
C PHE A 317 16.07 4.11 -4.63
N LYS A 318 15.94 2.79 -4.71
CA LYS A 318 16.39 1.99 -5.85
C LYS A 318 15.27 1.13 -6.40
N TRP A 319 15.15 1.09 -7.72
CA TRP A 319 14.29 0.20 -8.49
C TRP A 319 15.12 -0.46 -9.59
N ALA A 320 14.70 -1.64 -10.01
CA ALA A 320 15.29 -2.30 -11.16
C ALA A 320 15.07 -1.44 -12.41
N THR A 321 16.14 -1.22 -13.16
CA THR A 321 16.04 -0.60 -14.48
C THR A 321 15.41 -1.61 -15.43
N GLY A 322 14.46 -1.15 -16.25
CA GLY A 322 13.66 -2.04 -17.07
C GLY A 322 12.40 -1.37 -17.60
N ARG A 323 11.25 -2.05 -17.50
CA ARG A 323 9.97 -1.53 -18.00
C ARG A 323 9.59 -0.26 -17.23
N ILE A 324 9.41 0.82 -17.98
CA ILE A 324 8.87 2.09 -17.53
C ILE A 324 7.43 2.15 -18.02
N LEU A 325 6.48 2.26 -17.11
CA LEU A 325 5.10 2.62 -17.45
C LEU A 325 5.08 4.10 -17.82
N ASP A 326 4.52 4.41 -18.99
CA ASP A 326 4.31 5.80 -19.33
C ASP A 326 3.22 6.38 -18.44
N ILE A 327 3.58 7.41 -17.68
CA ILE A 327 2.65 8.14 -16.82
C ILE A 327 2.71 9.61 -17.19
N ALA A 328 1.54 10.24 -17.26
CA ALA A 328 1.40 11.66 -17.61
C ALA A 328 2.12 12.60 -16.61
N ASP A 329 2.29 12.17 -15.36
CA ASP A 329 2.99 12.95 -14.35
C ASP A 329 4.48 13.13 -14.68
N ASP A 330 4.94 14.39 -14.71
CA ASP A 330 6.35 14.74 -14.95
C ASP A 330 7.02 15.38 -13.72
N TRP A 331 8.34 15.33 -13.64
CA TRP A 331 9.13 16.07 -12.65
C TRP A 331 10.53 16.37 -13.18
N GLU A 332 11.17 17.40 -12.63
CA GLU A 332 12.53 17.79 -13.01
C GLU A 332 13.46 16.58 -12.87
N GLY A 333 14.14 16.17 -13.95
CA GLY A 333 15.05 15.03 -13.94
C GLY A 333 14.36 13.65 -14.00
N LYS A 334 13.07 13.55 -14.35
CA LYS A 334 12.34 12.27 -14.47
C LYS A 334 13.06 11.27 -15.35
N ARG A 335 13.55 11.70 -16.53
CA ARG A 335 14.25 10.83 -17.49
C ARG A 335 15.51 10.22 -16.87
N GLU A 336 16.28 11.02 -16.17
CA GLU A 336 17.52 10.62 -15.52
C GLU A 336 17.26 9.66 -14.36
N ASP A 337 16.27 9.97 -13.50
CA ASP A 337 15.86 9.11 -12.39
C ASP A 337 15.40 7.73 -12.89
N MET A 338 14.56 7.70 -13.92
CA MET A 338 14.06 6.45 -14.54
C MET A 338 15.19 5.65 -15.19
N LYS A 339 16.08 6.32 -15.93
CA LYS A 339 17.24 5.68 -16.57
C LYS A 339 18.19 5.07 -15.52
N ALA A 340 18.40 5.76 -14.41
CA ALA A 340 19.24 5.28 -13.32
C ALA A 340 18.53 4.24 -12.45
N GLY A 341 17.19 4.19 -12.46
CA GLY A 341 16.41 3.39 -11.52
C GLY A 341 16.56 3.88 -10.09
N THR A 342 16.83 5.17 -9.88
CA THR A 342 17.08 5.73 -8.55
C THR A 342 16.39 7.07 -8.34
N LEU A 343 15.98 7.33 -7.11
CA LEU A 343 15.45 8.63 -6.68
C LEU A 343 16.19 9.11 -5.42
N GLU A 344 16.76 10.31 -5.49
CA GLU A 344 17.43 10.92 -4.33
C GLU A 344 16.42 11.38 -3.28
N VAL A 345 16.73 11.08 -2.01
CA VAL A 345 15.90 11.46 -0.86
C VAL A 345 15.71 12.97 -0.78
N GLY A 346 16.77 13.77 -1.00
CA GLY A 346 16.67 15.23 -0.97
C GLY A 346 15.68 15.76 -2.00
N LYS A 347 15.68 15.18 -3.21
CA LYS A 347 14.74 15.52 -4.29
C LYS A 347 13.30 15.17 -3.91
N PHE A 348 13.10 13.97 -3.36
CA PHE A 348 11.79 13.55 -2.84
C PHE A 348 11.25 14.53 -1.78
N LEU A 349 12.05 14.86 -0.76
CA LEU A 349 11.63 15.76 0.33
C LEU A 349 11.37 17.19 -0.14
N ASN A 350 12.17 17.71 -1.08
CA ASN A 350 11.94 19.01 -1.70
C ASN A 350 10.59 19.06 -2.43
N HIS A 351 10.25 18.02 -3.19
CA HIS A 351 8.95 17.91 -3.87
C HIS A 351 7.81 17.64 -2.91
N LEU A 352 8.03 16.92 -1.80
CA LEU A 352 7.01 16.71 -0.79
C LEU A 352 6.62 18.04 -0.12
N GLN A 353 7.62 18.87 0.21
CA GLN A 353 7.41 20.22 0.74
C GLN A 353 6.90 21.22 -0.32
N GLY A 354 7.34 21.08 -1.58
CA GLY A 354 7.12 22.07 -2.64
C GLY A 354 8.17 23.19 -2.68
N TYR A 355 9.34 22.99 -2.07
CA TYR A 355 10.42 23.98 -2.05
C TYR A 355 11.79 23.31 -2.02
N ASN A 356 12.70 23.78 -2.88
CA ASN A 356 14.10 23.39 -2.89
C ASN A 356 14.94 24.53 -2.28
N LYS A 357 15.42 24.31 -1.03
CA LYS A 357 16.23 25.29 -0.30
C LYS A 357 17.58 25.60 -0.96
N ALA A 358 18.23 24.59 -1.56
CA ALA A 358 19.54 24.76 -2.17
C ALA A 358 19.50 25.68 -3.39
N THR A 359 18.44 25.58 -4.20
CA THR A 359 18.25 26.43 -5.39
C THR A 359 17.36 27.64 -5.13
N LYS A 360 16.75 27.73 -3.93
CA LYS A 360 15.76 28.74 -3.53
C LYS A 360 14.54 28.79 -4.46
N LYS A 361 14.16 27.66 -5.06
CA LYS A 361 13.03 27.57 -6.01
C LYS A 361 11.83 26.85 -5.39
N VAL A 362 10.64 27.34 -5.72
CA VAL A 362 9.39 26.59 -5.53
C VAL A 362 9.37 25.47 -6.56
N VAL A 363 9.00 24.27 -6.12
CA VAL A 363 8.84 23.10 -7.00
C VAL A 363 7.43 22.54 -6.84
N PRO A 364 6.86 21.90 -7.88
CA PRO A 364 5.53 21.30 -7.76
C PRO A 364 5.48 20.26 -6.63
N LYS A 365 4.46 20.36 -5.78
CA LYS A 365 4.23 19.40 -4.70
C LYS A 365 3.86 18.03 -5.25
N LYS A 366 4.69 17.01 -4.99
CA LYS A 366 4.51 15.65 -5.51
C LYS A 366 5.07 14.62 -4.53
N ASP A 367 4.41 13.46 -4.45
CA ASP A 367 5.01 12.26 -3.88
C ASP A 367 5.82 11.55 -4.95
N LEU A 368 7.11 11.89 -5.06
CA LEU A 368 7.99 11.30 -6.07
C LEU A 368 8.26 9.80 -5.82
N VAL A 369 8.18 9.32 -4.58
CA VAL A 369 8.37 7.88 -4.29
C VAL A 369 7.20 7.09 -4.88
N LYS A 370 5.96 7.55 -4.69
CA LYS A 370 4.78 6.99 -5.36
C LYS A 370 4.90 7.06 -6.88
N LEU A 371 5.29 8.21 -7.45
CA LEU A 371 5.39 8.35 -8.90
C LEU A 371 6.46 7.45 -9.50
N MET A 372 7.63 7.35 -8.87
CA MET A 372 8.67 6.39 -9.26
C MET A 372 8.20 4.95 -9.10
N ASP A 373 7.52 4.61 -8.00
CA ASP A 373 6.99 3.26 -7.81
C ASP A 373 5.87 2.92 -8.80
N LYS A 374 5.05 3.88 -9.21
CA LYS A 374 4.05 3.71 -10.29
C LYS A 374 4.70 3.57 -11.67
N THR A 375 5.80 4.28 -11.90
CA THR A 375 6.49 4.32 -13.20
C THR A 375 7.35 3.08 -13.40
N MET A 376 8.17 2.75 -12.41
CA MET A 376 9.16 1.67 -12.47
C MET A 376 8.60 0.34 -11.96
N ARG A 377 7.41 0.35 -11.35
CA ARG A 377 6.83 -0.80 -10.66
C ARG A 377 5.29 -0.74 -10.64
N PHE A 378 4.68 -1.74 -10.01
CA PHE A 378 3.24 -1.98 -9.98
C PHE A 378 2.48 -1.08 -8.98
N ASN A 379 2.89 0.19 -8.84
CA ASN A 379 2.12 1.21 -8.11
C ASN A 379 1.66 0.72 -6.74
N GLN A 380 2.58 0.27 -5.88
CA GLN A 380 2.28 -0.31 -4.58
C GLN A 380 2.36 0.73 -3.46
N ILE A 381 3.34 1.63 -3.51
CA ILE A 381 3.50 2.72 -2.54
C ILE A 381 2.62 3.90 -2.97
N GLY A 382 1.76 4.39 -2.06
CA GLY A 382 0.84 5.48 -2.36
C GLY A 382 -0.23 5.13 -3.40
N ALA A 383 -0.45 3.84 -3.67
CA ALA A 383 -1.32 3.30 -4.72
C ALA A 383 -2.76 3.82 -4.65
N LEU A 384 -3.25 4.09 -3.44
CA LEU A 384 -4.61 4.56 -3.18
C LEU A 384 -4.71 6.09 -3.26
N GLY A 385 -3.61 6.78 -3.56
CA GLY A 385 -3.53 8.22 -3.68
C GLY A 385 -3.94 8.92 -2.40
N SER A 386 -4.90 9.83 -2.50
CA SER A 386 -5.41 10.61 -1.38
C SER A 386 -6.49 9.91 -0.55
N LYS A 387 -6.85 8.65 -0.88
CA LYS A 387 -7.86 7.91 -0.13
C LYS A 387 -7.41 7.72 1.32
N MET A 388 -8.35 7.93 2.23
CA MET A 388 -8.24 7.72 3.68
C MET A 388 -9.56 7.12 4.18
N GLU A 389 -9.54 6.48 5.35
CA GLU A 389 -10.76 6.06 6.06
C GLU A 389 -10.81 6.72 7.43
N THR A 390 -11.86 6.50 8.21
CA THR A 390 -12.01 7.09 9.54
C THR A 390 -11.59 6.13 10.64
N ILE A 391 -11.22 6.68 11.81
CA ILE A 391 -11.10 5.87 13.01
C ILE A 391 -12.50 5.34 13.37
N LEU A 392 -12.64 4.02 13.52
CA LEU A 392 -13.87 3.36 13.96
C LEU A 392 -14.60 4.13 15.07
N GLY A 393 -15.86 4.46 14.83
CA GLY A 393 -16.71 5.20 15.77
C GLY A 393 -16.46 6.71 15.82
N THR A 394 -15.68 7.28 14.90
CA THR A 394 -15.37 8.72 14.85
C THR A 394 -15.46 9.27 13.41
N SER A 395 -15.37 10.59 13.28
CA SER A 395 -15.20 11.29 11.99
C SER A 395 -13.73 11.55 11.62
N LYS A 396 -12.77 11.23 12.50
CA LYS A 396 -11.35 11.53 12.29
C LYS A 396 -10.78 10.64 11.19
N GLU A 397 -10.33 11.25 10.09
CA GLU A 397 -9.68 10.53 8.99
C GLU A 397 -8.25 10.12 9.34
N VAL A 398 -7.84 8.94 8.87
CA VAL A 398 -6.52 8.35 9.04
C VAL A 398 -6.02 7.68 7.75
N PRO A 399 -4.71 7.64 7.51
CA PRO A 399 -4.13 7.02 6.34
C PRO A 399 -4.27 5.50 6.33
N ILE A 400 -4.14 4.91 5.15
CA ILE A 400 -4.19 3.47 4.91
C ILE A 400 -2.76 2.96 4.73
N PHE A 401 -2.47 1.85 5.40
CA PHE A 401 -1.20 1.14 5.35
C PHE A 401 -1.42 -0.32 5.05
N GLU A 402 -0.41 -0.93 4.42
CA GLU A 402 -0.27 -2.37 4.27
C GLU A 402 0.84 -2.81 5.22
N PHE A 403 0.48 -3.65 6.20
CA PHE A 403 1.38 -4.28 7.15
C PHE A 403 1.85 -5.60 6.56
N ARG A 404 3.15 -5.70 6.32
CA ARG A 404 3.74 -6.72 5.46
C ARG A 404 4.67 -7.62 6.24
N GLU A 405 5.02 -8.75 5.64
CA GLU A 405 5.99 -9.70 6.21
C GLU A 405 5.58 -10.12 7.63
N LEU A 406 4.27 -10.20 7.87
CA LEU A 406 3.75 -10.61 9.16
C LEU A 406 4.17 -12.06 9.43
N LYS A 407 4.01 -12.48 10.67
CA LYS A 407 4.39 -13.82 11.11
C LYS A 407 3.85 -14.87 10.13
N LYS A 408 4.74 -15.70 9.57
CA LYS A 408 4.35 -16.86 8.77
C LYS A 408 3.44 -17.79 9.58
N VAL A 409 2.33 -18.21 9.00
CA VAL A 409 1.27 -18.94 9.72
C VAL A 409 1.12 -20.33 9.15
N SER A 410 1.12 -21.37 9.99
CA SER A 410 0.76 -22.71 9.53
C SER A 410 -0.73 -22.78 9.21
N GLY A 411 -1.11 -23.62 8.24
CA GLY A 411 -2.50 -23.72 7.76
C GLY A 411 -3.57 -23.81 8.86
N PRO A 412 -3.46 -24.74 9.83
CA PRO A 412 -4.43 -24.87 10.92
C PRO A 412 -4.57 -23.63 11.81
N ASN A 413 -3.55 -22.78 11.86
CA ASN A 413 -3.55 -21.56 12.66
C ASN A 413 -3.97 -20.31 11.86
N LEU A 414 -4.24 -20.43 10.56
CA LEU A 414 -4.49 -19.29 9.67
C LEU A 414 -5.62 -18.40 10.22
N GLY A 415 -6.81 -18.97 10.46
CA GLY A 415 -7.94 -18.22 11.01
C GLY A 415 -7.63 -17.56 12.35
N LYS A 416 -6.97 -18.26 13.27
CA LYS A 416 -6.59 -17.69 14.58
C LYS A 416 -5.69 -16.48 14.42
N GLU A 417 -4.65 -16.57 13.59
CA GLU A 417 -3.70 -15.48 13.42
C GLU A 417 -4.34 -14.28 12.71
N LEU A 418 -5.19 -14.52 11.69
CA LEU A 418 -5.93 -13.43 11.05
C LEU A 418 -6.88 -12.72 12.01
N GLY A 419 -7.51 -13.47 12.93
CA GLY A 419 -8.30 -12.89 14.01
C GLY A 419 -7.46 -11.98 14.92
N LEU A 420 -6.24 -12.37 15.26
CA LEU A 420 -5.33 -11.53 16.07
C LEU A 420 -4.93 -10.23 15.35
N TYR A 421 -4.76 -10.26 14.04
CA TYR A 421 -4.52 -9.04 13.26
C TYR A 421 -5.72 -8.10 13.31
N GLU A 422 -6.92 -8.63 13.07
CA GLU A 422 -8.17 -7.88 13.16
C GLU A 422 -8.39 -7.27 14.56
N ASP A 423 -8.21 -8.07 15.61
CA ASP A 423 -8.34 -7.63 16.99
C ASP A 423 -7.36 -6.49 17.31
N MET A 424 -6.11 -6.58 16.82
CA MET A 424 -5.11 -5.54 17.04
C MET A 424 -5.45 -4.24 16.28
N VAL A 425 -5.99 -4.34 15.06
CA VAL A 425 -6.50 -3.17 14.33
C VAL A 425 -7.64 -2.52 15.13
N ILE A 426 -8.64 -3.29 15.57
CA ILE A 426 -9.74 -2.77 16.39
C ILE A 426 -9.22 -2.12 17.68
N ALA A 427 -8.25 -2.75 18.35
CA ALA A 427 -7.68 -2.25 19.59
C ALA A 427 -7.03 -0.87 19.38
N TYR A 428 -6.22 -0.68 18.33
CA TYR A 428 -5.64 0.61 18.01
C TYR A 428 -6.68 1.66 17.67
N HIS A 429 -7.71 1.30 16.90
CA HIS A 429 -8.82 2.20 16.61
C HIS A 429 -9.53 2.65 17.88
N LYS A 430 -9.90 1.73 18.78
CA LYS A 430 -10.54 2.07 20.06
C LYS A 430 -9.65 2.91 20.96
N GLN A 431 -8.35 2.60 21.01
CA GLN A 431 -7.39 3.33 21.83
C GLN A 431 -7.27 4.79 21.40
N PHE A 432 -7.22 5.05 20.09
CA PHE A 432 -6.99 6.40 19.56
C PHE A 432 -8.27 7.14 19.17
N ALA A 433 -9.44 6.48 19.21
CA ALA A 433 -10.75 7.14 19.13
C ALA A 433 -11.07 7.96 20.37
N LYS A 434 -10.66 7.50 21.58
CA LYS A 434 -10.99 8.19 22.83
C LYS A 434 -10.24 9.51 23.02
N ARG A 435 -8.99 9.57 22.56
CA ARG A 435 -8.15 10.78 22.67
C ARG A 435 -8.66 11.97 21.87
N SER A 436 -9.64 11.82 20.98
CA SER A 436 -10.22 12.96 20.26
C SER A 436 -11.32 13.69 21.03
N PHE A 437 -11.81 13.15 22.15
CA PHE A 437 -12.87 13.79 22.95
C PHE A 437 -12.33 14.59 24.15
N ASP A 438 -11.21 14.18 24.74
CA ASP A 438 -10.68 14.81 25.97
C ASP A 438 -9.77 16.03 25.68
N ASP A 439 -9.35 16.25 24.43
CA ASP A 439 -8.55 17.41 24.02
C ASP A 439 -9.39 18.68 23.77
N GLU A 440 -10.73 18.61 23.85
CA GLU A 440 -11.64 19.77 23.75
C GLU A 440 -12.05 20.38 25.11
N GLU A 441 -11.85 19.69 26.24
CA GLU A 441 -12.24 20.20 27.58
C GLU A 441 -11.05 20.69 28.44
N SER A 442 -9.86 20.88 27.85
CA SER A 442 -8.68 21.41 28.55
C SER A 442 -8.08 22.68 27.91
N GLN A 443 -8.95 23.54 27.35
CA GLN A 443 -8.72 24.97 27.17
C GLN A 443 -9.68 25.76 28.06
#